data_AF-W1XYT0-F1
#
_entry.id   AF-W1XYT0-F1
#
_cell.length_a   1.000
_cell.length_b   1.000
_cell.length_c   1.000
_cell.angle_alpha   90.00
_cell.angle_beta   90.00
_cell.angle_gamma   90.00
#
_symmetry.space_group_name_H-M   'P 1'
#
loop_
_entity.id
_entity.type
_entity.pdbx_description
1 polymer ?
#
loop_
_entity_poly.entity_id
_entity_poly.type
_entity_poly.pdbx_seq_one_letter_code
_entity_poly.pdbx_strand_id
1 'polypeptide(L)'
;ALPISYVSEIFRAGIQSIDKGQMEAGRSLGLTWGQTMRYIIMPQAFKAIIPPLGNEFIAMLKDSSLVSVIGFEELTRRGQLII
;
A
#
# COMPACT_ATOMS: atom_id res chain seq x y z
N ALA A 1 -8.04 -0.61 -12.50
CA ALA A 1 -7.39 -1.86 -12.02
C ALA A 1 -6.12 -1.61 -11.21
N LEU A 2 -5.35 -0.55 -11.48
CA LEU A 2 -4.05 -0.28 -10.85
C LEU A 2 -4.01 -0.08 -9.31
N PRO A 3 -4.99 0.54 -8.62
CA PRO A 3 -4.81 0.85 -7.19
C PRO A 3 -4.81 -0.39 -6.29
N ILE A 4 -5.69 -1.37 -6.55
CA ILE A 4 -5.74 -2.61 -5.75
C ILE A 4 -4.49 -3.46 -6.00
N SER A 5 -3.93 -3.44 -7.23
CA SER A 5 -2.67 -4.13 -7.53
C SER A 5 -1.47 -3.48 -6.86
N TYR A 6 -1.38 -2.15 -6.83
CA TYR A 6 -0.27 -1.45 -6.15
C TYR A 6 -0.27 -1.73 -4.65
N VAL A 7 -1.44 -1.62 -4.01
CA VAL A 7 -1.58 -1.94 -2.58
C VAL A 7 -1.23 -3.42 -2.33
N SER A 8 -1.74 -4.35 -3.15
CA SER A 8 -1.43 -5.78 -3.01
C SER A 8 0.06 -6.07 -3.11
N GLU A 9 0.76 -5.38 -4.02
CA GLU A 9 2.20 -5.51 -4.21
C GLU A 9 2.99 -4.98 -3.01
N ILE A 10 2.56 -3.86 -2.42
CA ILE A 10 3.16 -3.33 -1.18
C ILE A 10 3.03 -4.34 -0.04
N PHE A 11 1.85 -4.96 0.13
CA PHE A 11 1.64 -6.00 1.14
C PHE A 11 2.52 -7.23 0.89
N ARG A 12 2.59 -7.69 -0.36
CA ARG A 12 3.43 -8.82 -0.77
C ARG A 12 4.92 -8.53 -0.51
N ALA A 13 5.39 -7.36 -0.94
CA ALA A 13 6.77 -6.91 -0.75
C ALA A 13 7.13 -6.76 0.72
N GLY A 14 6.22 -6.22 1.54
CA GLY A 14 6.44 -6.06 2.97
C GLY A 14 6.48 -7.37 3.77
N ILE A 15 5.77 -8.41 3.33
CA ILE A 15 5.92 -9.75 3.91
C ILE A 15 7.23 -10.39 3.44
N GLN A 16 7.59 -10.25 2.16
CA GLN A 16 8.82 -10.82 1.60
C GLN A 16 10.10 -10.12 2.07
N SER A 17 10.01 -8.87 2.53
CA SER A 17 11.16 -8.14 3.09
C SER A 17 11.61 -8.70 4.45
N ILE A 18 10.80 -9.57 5.08
CA ILE A 18 11.16 -10.19 6.35
C ILE A 18 12.12 -11.34 6.10
N ASP A 19 13.23 -11.34 6.83
CA ASP A 19 14.26 -12.37 6.72
C ASP A 19 13.70 -13.77 7.00
N LYS A 20 14.06 -14.75 6.16
CA LYS A 20 13.58 -16.14 6.28
C LYS A 20 14.02 -16.79 7.60
N GLY A 21 15.14 -16.34 8.17
CA GLY A 21 15.62 -16.76 9.49
C GLY A 21 14.62 -16.44 10.62
N GLN A 22 13.74 -15.44 10.49
CA GLN A 22 12.66 -15.20 11.46
C GLN A 22 11.66 -16.36 11.49
N MET A 23 11.38 -16.96 10.33
CA MET A 23 10.54 -18.14 10.23
C MET A 23 11.22 -19.35 10.88
N GLU A 24 12.48 -19.58 10.55
CA GLU A 24 13.28 -20.69 11.06
C GLU A 24 13.51 -20.59 12.57
N ALA A 25 13.73 -19.38 13.09
CA ALA A 25 13.85 -19.11 14.53
C ALA A 25 12.55 -19.42 15.27
N GLY A 26 11.40 -18.95 14.76
CA GLY A 26 10.11 -19.27 15.38
C GLY A 26 9.81 -20.77 15.40
N ARG A 27 10.12 -21.47 14.30
CA ARG A 27 9.99 -22.94 14.23
C ARG A 27 10.93 -23.65 15.19
N SER A 28 12.16 -23.16 15.35
CA SER A 28 13.14 -23.67 16.32
C SER A 28 12.70 -23.47 17.77
N LEU A 29 11.91 -22.43 18.04
CA LEU A 29 11.28 -22.18 19.35
C LEU A 29 9.99 -23.00 19.57
N GLY A 30 9.65 -23.91 18.66
CA GLY A 30 8.46 -24.78 18.78
C GLY A 30 7.15 -24.14 18.31
N LEU A 31 7.18 -22.94 17.73
CA LEU A 31 5.97 -22.31 17.20
C LEU A 31 5.51 -23.01 15.91
N THR A 32 4.20 -23.14 15.74
CA THR A 32 3.58 -23.53 14.47
C THR A 32 3.79 -22.44 13.42
N TRP A 33 3.71 -22.78 12.13
CA TRP A 33 3.82 -21.80 11.04
C TRP A 33 2.86 -20.62 11.23
N GLY A 34 1.60 -20.88 11.61
CA GLY A 34 0.60 -19.84 11.86
C GLY A 34 0.93 -18.97 13.07
N GLN A 35 1.49 -19.54 14.15
CA GLN A 35 1.94 -18.78 15.31
C GLN A 35 3.11 -17.88 14.96
N THR A 36 4.13 -18.39 14.26
CA THR A 36 5.28 -17.59 13.84
C THR A 36 4.85 -16.49 12.86
N MET A 37 3.94 -16.79 11.93
CA MET A 37 3.37 -15.79 11.05
C MET A 37 2.67 -14.67 11.85
N ARG A 38 1.78 -15.03 12.77
CA ARG A 38 0.99 -14.06 13.56
C ARG A 38 1.82 -13.23 14.54
N TYR A 39 2.76 -13.85 15.25
CA TYR A 39 3.47 -13.21 16.36
C TYR A 39 4.84 -12.65 15.99
N ILE A 40 5.47 -13.15 14.91
CA ILE A 40 6.82 -12.74 14.52
C ILE A 40 6.79 -12.01 13.19
N ILE A 41 6.31 -12.64 12.11
CA ILE A 41 6.41 -12.06 10.75
C ILE A 41 5.45 -10.89 10.58
N MET A 42 4.16 -11.06 10.84
CA MET A 42 3.14 -10.03 10.58
C MET A 42 3.45 -8.71 11.29
N PRO A 43 3.80 -8.67 12.59
CA PRO A 43 4.14 -7.42 13.27
C PRO A 43 5.36 -6.71 12.67
N GLN A 44 6.33 -7.46 12.14
CA GLN A 44 7.49 -6.90 11.45
C GLN A 44 7.11 -6.38 10.05
N ALA A 45 6.34 -7.18 9.30
CA ALA A 45 5.85 -6.82 7.97
C ALA A 45 5.01 -5.53 8.01
N PHE A 46 4.15 -5.36 9.02
CA PHE A 46 3.37 -4.13 9.18
C PHE A 46 4.24 -2.88 9.30
N LYS A 47 5.36 -2.95 10.03
CA LYS A 47 6.30 -1.82 10.16
C LYS A 47 6.95 -1.47 8.82
N ALA A 48 7.19 -2.46 7.96
CA ALA A 48 7.74 -2.27 6.62
C ALA A 48 6.68 -1.76 5.62
N ILE A 49 5.41 -2.13 5.79
CA ILE A 49 4.29 -1.80 4.89
C ILE A 49 3.77 -0.36 5.10
N ILE A 50 3.75 0.13 6.34
CA ILE A 50 3.15 1.44 6.67
C ILE A 50 3.80 2.60 5.89
N PRO A 51 5.14 2.75 5.82
CA PRO A 51 5.76 3.85 5.08
C PRO A 51 5.38 3.92 3.59
N PRO A 52 5.50 2.85 2.77
CA PRO A 52 5.12 2.90 1.36
C PRO A 52 3.61 3.07 1.15
N LEU A 53 2.75 2.54 2.04
CA LEU A 53 1.31 2.83 1.98
C LEU A 53 1.01 4.32 2.16
N GLY A 54 1.72 4.99 3.08
CA GLY A 54 1.58 6.43 3.26
C GLY A 54 2.02 7.23 2.02
N ASN A 55 3.11 6.81 1.39
CA ASN A 55 3.57 7.43 0.14
C ASN A 55 2.55 7.24 -1.00
N GLU A 56 2.03 6.03 -1.16
CA GLU A 56 1.01 5.72 -2.16
C GLU A 56 -0.30 6.50 -1.89
N PHE A 57 -0.69 6.64 -0.63
CA PHE A 57 -1.84 7.44 -0.24
C PHE A 57 -1.69 8.92 -0.63
N ILE A 58 -0.51 9.50 -0.41
CA ILE A 58 -0.22 10.89 -0.83
C ILE A 58 -0.24 11.01 -2.36
N ALA A 59 0.30 10.04 -3.09
CA ALA A 59 0.27 10.02 -4.55
C ALA A 59 -1.16 9.97 -5.08
N MET A 60 -1.99 9.05 -4.56
CA MET A 60 -3.40 8.95 -4.91
C MET A 60 -4.17 10.24 -4.59
N LEU A 61 -3.87 10.90 -3.47
CA LEU A 61 -4.47 12.20 -3.15
C LEU A 61 -4.09 13.28 -4.16
N LYS A 62 -2.83 13.32 -4.61
CA LYS A 62 -2.38 14.26 -5.64
C LYS A 62 -3.12 14.00 -6.95
N ASP A 63 -3.16 12.76 -7.41
CA ASP A 63 -3.83 12.39 -8.66
C ASP A 63 -5.33 12.70 -8.62
N SER A 64 -6.00 12.38 -7.50
CA SER A 64 -7.42 12.70 -7.30
C SER A 64 -7.68 14.21 -7.30
N SER A 65 -6.79 14.99 -6.67
CA SER A 65 -6.91 16.46 -6.64
C SER A 65 -6.64 17.07 -8.01
N LEU A 66 -5.64 16.57 -8.75
CA LEU A 66 -5.30 17.00 -10.10
C LEU A 66 -6.46 16.78 -11.07
N VAL A 67 -7.07 15.59 -11.03
CA VAL A 67 -8.24 15.27 -11.85
C VAL A 67 -9.43 16.17 -11.52
N SER A 68 -9.64 16.51 -10.24
CA SER A 68 -10.70 17.44 -9.84
C SER A 68 -10.49 18.86 -10.35
N VAL A 69 -9.25 19.37 -10.30
CA VAL A 69 -8.93 20.73 -10.79
C VAL A 69 -9.07 20.81 -12.31
N ILE A 70 -8.49 19.85 -13.04
CA ILE A 70 -8.62 19.78 -14.50
C ILE A 70 -10.09 19.63 -14.92
N GLY A 71 -10.85 18.79 -14.22
CA GLY A 71 -12.28 18.59 -14.48
C GLY A 71 -13.08 19.88 -14.32
N PHE A 72 -12.79 20.67 -13.29
CA PHE A 72 -13.44 21.97 -13.06
C PHE A 72 -13.06 23.02 -14.12
N GLU A 73 -11.79 23.05 -14.53
CA GLU A 73 -11.28 23.97 -15.54
C GLU A 73 -11.91 23.70 -16.92
N GLU A 74 -12.00 22.43 -17.33
CA GLU A 74 -12.65 22.03 -18.58
C GLU A 74 -14.17 22.26 -18.54
N LEU A 75 -14.84 22.04 -17.39
CA LEU A 75 -16.26 22.37 -17.19
C LEU A 75 -16.50 23.87 -17.33
N THR A 76 -15.66 24.70 -16.70
CA THR A 76 -15.77 26.17 -16.74
C THR A 76 -15.53 26.68 -18.17
N ARG A 77 -14.50 26.17 -18.85
CA ARG A 77 -14.19 26.55 -20.24
C ARG A 77 -15.31 26.18 -21.21
N ARG A 78 -15.92 25.01 -21.05
CA ARG A 78 -17.08 24.62 -21.87
C ARG A 78 -18.32 25.47 -21.57
N GLY A 79 -18.55 25.83 -20.32
CA GLY A 79 -19.64 26.73 -19.94
C GLY A 79 -19.51 28.12 -20.59
N GLN A 80 -18.29 28.65 -20.68
CA GLN A 80 -18.00 29.92 -21.36
C GLN A 80 -18.11 29.85 -22.89
N LEU A 81 -18.00 28.66 -23.50
CA LEU A 81 -18.19 28.48 -24.94
C LEU A 81 -19.66 28.31 -25.36
N ILE A 82 -20.56 28.06 -24.40
CA ILE A 82 -22.00 27.84 -24.63
C ILE A 82 -22.81 29.14 -24.46
N ILE A 83 -22.24 30.14 -23.81
CA ILE A 83 -22.80 31.51 -23.70
C ILE A 83 -22.14 32.38 -24.79
#